data_AF-A0AAV7H6I3-F1
#
_entry.id   AF-A0AAV7H6I3-F1
#
_cell.length_a   1.000
_cell.length_b   1.000
_cell.length_c   1.000
_cell.angle_alpha   90.00
_cell.angle_beta   90.00
_cell.angle_gamma   90.00
#
_symmetry.space_group_name_H-M   'P 1'
#
loop_
_entity.id
_entity.type
_entity.pdbx_description
1 polymer ?
#
loop_
_entity_poly.entity_id
_entity_poly.type
_entity_poly.pdbx_seq_one_letter_code
_entity_poly.pdbx_strand_id
1 'polypeptide(L)'
;MREKVIKYEQKNRDELLGLLIETNLKQIEEHKKSKKCGMITVDVIEECKLFYFVGQEITSVSLNLTILLLSIYPSWQERGREEVMQVFDEKAPEFDVLMPDKALWAAAAAAAAAGLLLWALWLAAWLWWRPRRLERALRAQGLLGTPYRFPSGDLKENARLVQEALVKPLAFSQCIIPRVSPFLHRAIGQYGKFCITWAGPVPRVTIMDPNLVREILSTKFGHFLKPKINPLWKVLATGLANYDGEKWARHRRIINPAFHVEKLKHMQPAFSTCCSELIGRWEKLVDPSETCELDVWSEFQNLTGDVISRTAFGSSYEEGRRIFQLQAEQAELLIKASQSVYIPGYRFLPTPMNRKRKQVDKEVRSLLRGMIEKREKAIKYGVKNSTDLLGLMIESNLKQFEEHGKSKNVGMSTEEVIEECKLFYFAGQETTSVLLNWTIVLLSIYPSWQERAREEVMQVFGNNAPDFDGLSHLKIMSMILHEVLRLYPPVVLLGRRTYKNMEVGGITYPKGVMLSLPVIFIHHDPEIWGEDAHEFKPERFANGIWKAAKNNQMAFFPFGWGPRICLGQNFAMSEAKMCLSMILQRFRFELSPSYIHAPYTVITLQPQHGTQVVLHRLR
;
A
#
# COMPACT_ATOMS: atom_id res chain seq x y z
N MET A 1 -6.32 40.29 -58.61
CA MET A 1 -7.37 39.45 -57.98
C MET A 1 -6.83 38.62 -56.82
N ARG A 2 -5.74 37.86 -56.95
CA ARG A 2 -5.15 37.05 -55.86
C ARG A 2 -4.89 37.79 -54.53
N GLU A 3 -4.30 38.98 -54.56
CA GLU A 3 -4.04 39.74 -53.32
C GLU A 3 -5.31 40.28 -52.65
N LYS A 4 -6.38 40.52 -53.42
CA LYS A 4 -7.67 40.96 -52.88
C LYS A 4 -8.45 39.80 -52.24
N VAL A 5 -8.30 38.58 -52.77
CA VAL A 5 -8.88 37.35 -52.19
C VAL A 5 -8.14 36.98 -50.90
N ILE A 6 -6.80 37.05 -50.88
CA ILE A 6 -5.99 36.77 -49.69
C ILE A 6 -6.30 37.75 -48.55
N LYS A 7 -6.45 39.06 -48.84
CA LYS A 7 -6.86 40.05 -47.82
C LYS A 7 -8.30 39.88 -47.34
N TYR A 8 -9.21 39.40 -48.21
CA TYR A 8 -10.61 39.16 -47.84
C TYR A 8 -10.74 37.89 -46.96
N GLU A 9 -9.98 36.84 -47.27
CA GLU A 9 -9.92 35.61 -46.48
C GLU A 9 -9.20 35.80 -45.13
N GLN A 10 -8.12 36.61 -45.08
CA GLN A 10 -7.48 36.97 -43.80
C GLN A 10 -8.41 37.78 -42.90
N LYS A 11 -9.13 38.76 -43.45
CA LYS A 11 -10.06 39.59 -42.68
C LYS A 11 -11.23 38.77 -42.10
N ASN A 12 -11.82 37.86 -42.89
CA ASN A 12 -12.88 36.97 -42.41
C ASN A 12 -12.37 35.92 -41.42
N ARG A 13 -11.11 35.47 -41.54
CA ARG A 13 -10.47 34.52 -40.61
C ARG A 13 -10.22 35.15 -39.24
N ASP A 14 -9.80 36.42 -39.20
CA ASP A 14 -9.58 37.16 -37.95
C ASP A 14 -10.90 37.54 -37.27
N GLU A 15 -11.96 37.85 -38.04
CA GLU A 15 -13.32 38.09 -37.50
C GLU A 15 -13.94 36.82 -36.89
N LEU A 16 -13.79 35.66 -37.53
CA LEU A 16 -14.28 34.38 -37.01
C LEU A 16 -13.50 33.91 -35.77
N LEU A 17 -12.18 34.14 -35.73
CA LEU A 17 -11.36 33.85 -34.55
C LEU A 17 -11.74 34.78 -33.38
N GLY A 18 -12.00 36.06 -33.66
CA GLY A 18 -12.50 37.02 -32.68
C GLY A 18 -13.83 36.57 -32.06
N LEU A 19 -14.80 36.15 -32.89
CA LEU A 19 -16.10 35.65 -32.44
C LEU A 19 -16.01 34.35 -31.62
N LEU A 20 -15.11 33.42 -31.99
CA LEU A 20 -14.86 32.19 -31.24
C LEU A 20 -14.18 32.45 -29.89
N ILE A 21 -13.28 33.43 -29.82
CA ILE A 21 -12.62 33.84 -28.58
C ILE A 21 -13.62 34.56 -27.66
N GLU A 22 -14.45 35.45 -28.18
CA GLU A 22 -15.48 36.15 -27.40
C GLU A 22 -16.55 35.19 -26.84
N THR A 23 -16.93 34.17 -27.62
CA THR A 23 -17.90 33.15 -27.21
C THR A 23 -17.33 32.25 -26.11
N ASN A 24 -16.06 31.84 -26.22
CA ASN A 24 -15.38 31.05 -25.20
C ASN A 24 -15.08 31.85 -23.92
N LEU A 25 -14.73 33.13 -24.04
CA LEU A 25 -14.54 34.01 -22.88
C LEU A 25 -15.84 34.30 -22.14
N LYS A 26 -16.97 34.49 -22.85
CA LYS A 26 -18.30 34.60 -22.25
C LYS A 26 -18.72 33.32 -21.52
N GLN A 27 -18.48 32.13 -22.10
CA GLN A 27 -18.74 30.86 -21.42
C GLN A 27 -17.87 30.66 -20.17
N ILE A 28 -16.62 31.14 -20.18
CA ILE A 28 -15.71 31.11 -19.03
C ILE A 28 -16.14 32.12 -17.94
N GLU A 29 -16.64 33.30 -18.31
CA GLU A 29 -17.20 34.29 -17.37
C GLU A 29 -18.53 33.85 -16.75
N GLU A 30 -19.40 33.19 -17.53
CA GLU A 30 -20.61 32.54 -17.01
C GLU A 30 -20.27 31.39 -16.05
N HIS A 31 -19.20 30.64 -16.32
CA HIS A 31 -18.67 29.63 -15.40
C HIS A 31 -18.08 30.24 -14.11
N LYS A 32 -17.49 31.45 -14.17
CA LYS A 32 -17.01 32.19 -12.98
C LYS A 32 -18.14 32.77 -12.12
N LYS A 33 -19.29 33.15 -12.71
CA LYS A 33 -20.46 33.65 -11.98
C LYS A 33 -21.22 32.55 -11.22
N SER A 34 -21.08 31.29 -11.65
CA SER A 34 -21.53 30.10 -10.93
C SER A 34 -20.58 29.78 -9.76
N LYS A 35 -20.88 30.30 -8.55
CA LYS A 35 -20.11 30.08 -7.30
C LYS A 35 -20.10 28.61 -6.79
N LYS A 36 -19.66 27.63 -7.58
CA LYS A 36 -19.42 26.25 -7.13
C LYS A 36 -18.28 25.56 -7.88
N CYS A 37 -17.04 26.00 -7.67
CA CYS A 37 -15.86 25.12 -7.65
C CYS A 37 -14.61 25.92 -7.28
N GLY A 38 -14.17 25.82 -6.02
CA GLY A 38 -12.80 26.17 -5.63
C GLY A 38 -11.95 24.90 -5.73
N MET A 39 -10.70 25.03 -6.19
CA MET A 39 -9.73 23.96 -6.49
C MET A 39 -9.91 23.29 -7.85
N ILE A 40 -9.27 23.85 -8.89
CA ILE A 40 -8.64 23.17 -10.06
C ILE A 40 -8.11 24.23 -11.06
N THR A 41 -8.52 25.49 -10.93
CA THR A 41 -8.32 26.49 -11.99
C THR A 41 -6.96 27.19 -12.06
N VAL A 42 -6.03 26.99 -11.11
CA VAL A 42 -4.73 27.71 -11.16
C VAL A 42 -3.65 26.91 -11.90
N ASP A 43 -3.58 25.59 -11.71
CA ASP A 43 -2.56 24.74 -12.39
C ASP A 43 -2.89 24.54 -13.89
N VAL A 44 -4.17 24.48 -14.27
CA VAL A 44 -4.59 24.34 -15.68
C VAL A 44 -4.29 25.61 -16.48
N ILE A 45 -4.38 26.79 -15.85
CA ILE A 45 -4.12 28.07 -16.54
C ILE A 45 -2.63 28.29 -16.78
N GLU A 46 -1.74 27.85 -15.89
CA GLU A 46 -0.28 27.91 -16.14
C GLU A 46 0.18 26.86 -17.16
N GLU A 47 -0.38 25.65 -17.15
CA GLU A 47 -0.08 24.65 -18.18
C GLU A 47 -0.62 25.07 -19.55
N CYS A 48 -1.82 25.67 -19.64
CA CYS A 48 -2.35 26.20 -20.90
C CYS A 48 -1.57 27.41 -21.43
N LYS A 49 -0.98 28.26 -20.56
CA LYS A 49 -0.13 29.38 -21.00
C LYS A 49 1.18 28.92 -21.63
N LEU A 50 1.72 27.78 -21.18
CA LEU A 50 2.89 27.16 -21.81
C LEU A 50 2.58 26.61 -23.21
N PHE A 51 1.35 26.13 -23.44
CA PHE A 51 0.88 25.68 -24.75
C PHE A 51 0.44 26.83 -25.68
N TYR A 52 -0.09 27.93 -25.12
CA TYR A 52 -0.49 29.13 -25.87
C TYR A 52 0.69 29.80 -26.60
N PHE A 53 1.89 29.79 -26.00
CA PHE A 53 3.10 30.34 -26.62
C PHE A 53 3.69 29.47 -27.74
N VAL A 54 3.32 28.18 -27.80
CA VAL A 54 3.76 27.24 -28.83
C VAL A 54 2.76 27.15 -29.99
N GLY A 55 1.53 27.63 -29.78
CA GLY A 55 0.42 27.54 -30.74
C GLY A 55 0.39 28.59 -31.85
N GLN A 56 1.33 29.55 -31.89
CA GLN A 56 1.31 30.62 -32.91
C GLN A 56 1.96 30.27 -34.26
N GLU A 57 2.59 29.11 -34.44
CA GLU A 57 3.25 28.78 -35.73
C GLU A 57 3.04 27.38 -36.31
N ILE A 58 2.22 26.49 -35.74
CA ILE A 58 2.23 25.09 -36.21
C ILE A 58 0.85 24.43 -36.22
N THR A 59 0.21 24.38 -37.39
CA THR A 59 -1.15 23.80 -37.56
C THR A 59 -1.20 22.35 -38.04
N SER A 60 -0.08 21.66 -38.30
CA SER A 60 -0.07 20.23 -38.65
C SER A 60 0.64 19.32 -37.63
N VAL A 61 1.75 19.78 -37.03
CA VAL A 61 2.49 19.00 -36.03
C VAL A 61 1.71 18.90 -34.72
N SER A 62 0.91 19.91 -34.37
CA SER A 62 0.17 19.91 -33.10
C SER A 62 -0.85 18.78 -33.03
N LEU A 63 -1.48 18.38 -34.14
CA LEU A 63 -2.50 17.32 -34.13
C LEU A 63 -1.90 15.93 -33.93
N ASN A 64 -0.79 15.61 -34.59
CA ASN A 64 -0.07 14.34 -34.40
C ASN A 64 0.63 14.26 -33.04
N LEU A 65 1.19 15.37 -32.55
CA LEU A 65 1.74 15.43 -31.19
C LEU A 65 0.62 15.33 -30.15
N THR A 66 -0.55 15.91 -30.42
CA THR A 66 -1.74 15.81 -29.56
C THR A 66 -2.28 14.39 -29.55
N ILE A 67 -2.36 13.69 -30.69
CA ILE A 67 -2.73 12.26 -30.76
C ILE A 67 -1.72 11.38 -30.02
N LEU A 68 -0.41 11.66 -30.16
CA LEU A 68 0.65 10.96 -29.44
C LEU A 68 0.57 11.23 -27.92
N LEU A 69 0.33 12.47 -27.50
CA LEU A 69 0.17 12.86 -26.09
C LEU A 69 -1.14 12.30 -25.49
N LEU A 70 -2.24 12.26 -26.27
CA LEU A 70 -3.52 11.64 -25.90
C LEU A 70 -3.39 10.11 -25.80
N SER A 71 -2.49 9.49 -26.57
CA SER A 71 -2.19 8.05 -26.44
C SER A 71 -1.38 7.69 -25.18
N ILE A 72 -0.70 8.69 -24.58
CA ILE A 72 0.12 8.56 -23.36
C ILE A 72 -0.70 8.83 -22.08
N TYR A 73 -1.81 9.57 -22.17
CA TYR A 73 -2.68 9.93 -21.05
C TYR A 73 -4.04 9.16 -21.08
N PRO A 74 -4.29 8.23 -20.14
CA PRO A 74 -5.47 7.36 -20.17
C PRO A 74 -6.84 8.03 -19.94
N SER A 75 -6.90 9.33 -19.64
CA SER A 75 -8.14 10.01 -19.21
C SER A 75 -9.01 10.56 -20.35
N TRP A 76 -8.59 10.41 -21.61
CA TRP A 76 -9.24 11.02 -22.77
C TRP A 76 -9.92 10.00 -23.71
N GLN A 77 -10.06 8.75 -23.27
CA GLN A 77 -10.16 7.62 -24.20
C GLN A 77 -11.53 7.35 -24.86
N GLU A 78 -12.61 8.07 -24.55
CA GLU A 78 -13.97 7.66 -24.99
C GLU A 78 -14.80 8.69 -25.77
N ARG A 79 -14.35 9.93 -25.97
CA ARG A 79 -15.20 10.94 -26.67
C ARG A 79 -14.53 11.75 -27.77
N GLY A 80 -13.20 11.94 -27.74
CA GLY A 80 -12.51 12.76 -28.75
C GLY A 80 -12.06 12.02 -30.01
N ARG A 81 -12.11 10.68 -30.03
CA ARG A 81 -11.50 9.90 -31.11
C ARG A 81 -12.33 9.90 -32.41
N GLU A 82 -13.66 9.90 -32.29
CA GLU A 82 -14.56 9.92 -33.46
C GLU A 82 -14.65 11.31 -34.09
N GLU A 83 -14.78 12.37 -33.28
CA GLU A 83 -14.80 13.76 -33.77
C GLU A 83 -13.47 14.18 -34.44
N VAL A 84 -12.33 13.72 -33.90
CA VAL A 84 -11.01 14.00 -34.50
C VAL A 84 -10.79 13.22 -35.79
N MET A 85 -11.29 11.99 -35.91
CA MET A 85 -11.20 11.20 -37.14
C MET A 85 -12.12 11.76 -38.25
N GLN A 86 -13.30 12.27 -37.90
CA GLN A 86 -14.23 12.88 -38.85
C GLN A 86 -13.66 14.16 -39.47
N VAL A 87 -12.98 15.00 -38.67
CA VAL A 87 -12.29 16.22 -39.15
C VAL A 87 -11.06 15.86 -39.99
N PHE A 88 -10.43 14.71 -39.74
CA PHE A 88 -9.27 14.24 -40.50
C PHE A 88 -9.68 13.76 -41.90
N ASP A 89 -10.75 12.98 -42.00
CA ASP A 89 -11.29 12.49 -43.29
C ASP A 89 -11.86 13.64 -44.17
N GLU A 90 -12.44 14.68 -43.57
CA GLU A 90 -12.96 15.84 -44.31
C GLU A 90 -11.86 16.74 -44.91
N LYS A 91 -10.66 16.77 -44.32
CA LYS A 91 -9.57 17.68 -44.75
C LYS A 91 -8.37 17.00 -45.39
N ALA A 92 -8.28 15.67 -45.35
CA ALA A 92 -7.17 14.90 -45.93
C ALA A 92 -6.80 15.28 -47.39
N PRO A 93 -7.75 15.64 -48.30
CA PRO A 93 -7.39 15.99 -49.68
C PRO A 93 -6.68 17.35 -49.84
N GLU A 94 -6.76 18.26 -48.84
CA GLU A 94 -6.09 19.57 -48.89
C GLU A 94 -4.66 19.54 -48.35
N PHE A 95 -4.25 18.45 -47.68
CA PHE A 95 -2.94 18.35 -47.03
C PHE A 95 -1.81 17.80 -47.91
N ASP A 96 -2.12 17.27 -49.10
CA ASP A 96 -1.13 16.68 -50.02
C ASP A 96 -0.33 17.72 -50.84
N VAL A 97 -0.59 19.02 -50.68
CA VAL A 97 -0.08 20.05 -51.62
C VAL A 97 0.96 21.01 -51.01
N LEU A 98 1.31 20.94 -49.72
CA LEU A 98 2.23 21.96 -49.16
C LEU A 98 3.09 21.51 -47.97
N MET A 99 3.99 20.54 -48.17
CA MET A 99 5.36 20.56 -47.62
C MET A 99 6.18 19.45 -48.31
N PRO A 100 7.42 19.70 -48.80
CA PRO A 100 8.26 18.61 -49.27
C PRO A 100 8.55 17.65 -48.11
N ASP A 101 8.47 16.33 -48.33
CA ASP A 101 8.68 15.29 -47.30
C ASP A 101 9.85 15.59 -46.34
N LYS A 102 10.94 16.15 -46.87
CA LYS A 102 12.13 16.53 -46.10
C LYS A 102 11.85 17.57 -45.00
N ALA A 103 10.97 18.54 -45.23
CA ALA A 103 10.59 19.56 -44.24
C ALA A 103 9.74 18.97 -43.10
N LEU A 104 8.85 18.02 -43.43
CA LEU A 104 8.05 17.29 -42.43
C LEU A 104 8.95 16.41 -41.55
N TRP A 105 9.88 15.66 -42.14
CA TRP A 105 10.86 14.85 -41.40
C TRP A 105 11.81 15.72 -40.57
N ALA A 106 12.23 16.88 -41.07
CA ALA A 106 13.05 17.83 -40.31
C ALA A 106 12.29 18.43 -39.12
N ALA A 107 11.03 18.81 -39.28
CA ALA A 107 10.18 19.30 -38.19
C ALA A 107 9.93 18.22 -37.13
N ALA A 108 9.66 16.98 -37.55
CA ALA A 108 9.50 15.85 -36.64
C ALA A 108 10.79 15.54 -35.86
N ALA A 109 11.95 15.59 -36.53
CA ALA A 109 13.25 15.40 -35.89
C ALA A 109 13.56 16.53 -34.87
N ALA A 110 13.26 17.78 -35.22
CA ALA A 110 13.43 18.92 -34.32
C ALA A 110 12.53 18.82 -33.08
N ALA A 111 11.26 18.43 -33.25
CA ALA A 111 10.32 18.20 -32.15
C ALA A 111 10.78 17.04 -31.24
N ALA A 112 11.27 15.95 -31.83
CA ALA A 112 11.83 14.83 -31.07
C ALA A 112 13.08 15.24 -30.29
N ALA A 113 13.98 16.02 -30.89
CA ALA A 113 15.17 16.54 -30.23
C ALA A 113 14.82 17.49 -29.08
N ALA A 114 13.86 18.40 -29.27
CA ALA A 114 13.37 19.28 -28.22
C ALA A 114 12.72 18.48 -27.07
N GLY A 115 11.93 17.45 -27.38
CA GLY A 115 11.36 16.54 -26.39
C GLY A 115 12.42 15.80 -25.58
N LEU A 116 13.48 15.31 -26.23
CA LEU A 116 14.62 14.66 -25.56
C LEU A 116 15.39 15.63 -24.67
N LEU A 117 15.59 16.88 -25.11
CA LEU A 117 16.25 17.92 -24.31
C LEU A 117 15.44 18.24 -23.05
N LEU A 118 14.12 18.47 -23.20
CA LEU A 118 13.22 18.73 -22.06
C LEU A 118 13.19 17.56 -21.09
N TRP A 119 13.17 16.32 -21.59
CA TRP A 119 13.24 15.12 -20.76
C TRP A 119 14.58 15.02 -20.02
N ALA A 120 15.71 15.31 -20.68
CA ALA A 120 17.03 15.32 -20.07
C ALA A 120 17.17 16.40 -19.00
N LEU A 121 16.66 17.62 -19.25
CA LEU A 121 16.61 18.72 -18.28
C LEU A 121 15.75 18.35 -17.08
N TRP A 122 14.58 17.76 -17.31
CA TRP A 122 13.70 17.27 -16.26
C TRP A 122 14.37 16.18 -15.41
N LEU A 123 15.06 15.23 -16.04
CA LEU A 123 15.84 14.19 -15.35
C LEU A 123 16.98 14.78 -14.53
N ALA A 124 17.73 15.74 -15.07
CA ALA A 124 18.79 16.43 -14.34
C ALA A 124 18.21 17.21 -13.14
N ALA A 125 17.09 17.89 -13.32
CA ALA A 125 16.39 18.57 -12.23
C ALA A 125 15.92 17.60 -11.15
N TRP A 126 15.39 16.43 -11.54
CA TRP A 126 14.87 15.42 -10.63
C TRP A 126 15.96 14.63 -9.90
N LEU A 127 17.00 14.17 -10.60
CA LEU A 127 18.05 13.30 -10.06
C LEU A 127 19.23 14.08 -9.47
N TRP A 128 19.48 15.33 -9.87
CA TRP A 128 20.65 16.09 -9.42
C TRP A 128 20.27 17.33 -8.61
N TRP A 129 19.48 18.23 -9.19
CA TRP A 129 19.20 19.53 -8.56
C TRP A 129 18.31 19.41 -7.32
N ARG A 130 17.17 18.74 -7.46
CA ARG A 130 16.18 18.60 -6.39
C ARG A 130 16.74 17.90 -5.15
N PRO A 131 17.46 16.76 -5.25
CA PRO A 131 18.04 16.09 -4.09
C PRO A 131 19.01 17.01 -3.34
N ARG A 132 19.96 17.65 -4.05
CA ARG A 132 20.93 18.57 -3.43
C ARG A 132 20.26 19.77 -2.77
N ARG A 133 19.21 20.34 -3.38
CA ARG A 133 18.43 21.43 -2.77
C ARG A 133 17.75 20.99 -1.48
N LEU A 134 17.10 19.83 -1.48
CA LEU A 134 16.44 19.29 -0.28
C LEU A 134 17.45 18.92 0.80
N GLU A 135 18.60 18.34 0.43
CA GLU A 135 19.68 18.03 1.35
C GLU A 135 20.17 19.28 2.08
N ARG A 136 20.49 20.35 1.34
CA ARG A 136 20.93 21.63 1.92
C ARG A 136 19.87 22.20 2.88
N ALA A 137 18.60 22.17 2.48
CA ALA A 137 17.52 22.70 3.30
C ALA A 137 17.32 21.91 4.62
N LEU A 138 17.51 20.59 4.59
CA LEU A 138 17.42 19.76 5.79
C LEU A 138 18.66 19.91 6.68
N ARG A 139 19.86 19.90 6.09
CA ARG A 139 21.13 20.06 6.84
C ARG A 139 21.27 21.45 7.46
N ALA A 140 20.74 22.49 6.82
CA ALA A 140 20.71 23.85 7.38
C ALA A 140 19.91 23.95 8.69
N GLN A 141 19.03 22.98 8.95
CA GLN A 141 18.25 22.87 10.19
C GLN A 141 18.90 21.90 11.20
N GLY A 142 20.15 21.49 10.98
CA GLY A 142 20.92 20.64 11.90
C GLY A 142 20.72 19.13 11.71
N LEU A 143 19.93 18.68 10.72
CA LEU A 143 19.74 17.24 10.47
C LEU A 143 21.00 16.61 9.88
N LEU A 144 21.53 15.60 10.57
CA LEU A 144 22.66 14.78 10.14
C LEU A 144 22.18 13.56 9.36
N GLY A 145 23.08 12.89 8.63
CA GLY A 145 22.74 11.71 7.84
C GLY A 145 23.64 11.49 6.63
N THR A 146 23.32 10.45 5.86
CA THR A 146 24.10 10.07 4.68
C THR A 146 24.04 11.16 3.60
N PRO A 147 25.17 11.44 2.93
CA PRO A 147 25.18 12.36 1.79
C PRO A 147 24.46 11.74 0.59
N TYR A 148 23.81 12.56 -0.24
CA TYR A 148 23.15 12.04 -1.44
C TYR A 148 24.16 11.45 -2.44
N ARG A 149 24.05 10.14 -2.70
CA ARG A 149 24.86 9.44 -3.72
C ARG A 149 24.10 9.35 -5.03
N PHE A 150 24.48 10.17 -6.00
CA PHE A 150 23.81 10.17 -7.31
C PHE A 150 23.98 8.82 -8.05
N PRO A 151 22.93 8.31 -8.74
CA PRO A 151 21.52 8.71 -8.68
C PRO A 151 20.71 7.91 -7.65
N SER A 152 21.30 6.88 -7.04
CA SER A 152 20.58 5.87 -6.27
C SER A 152 20.33 6.21 -4.81
N GLY A 153 20.92 7.29 -4.31
CA GLY A 153 21.00 7.52 -2.87
C GLY A 153 21.59 6.30 -2.18
N ASP A 154 20.92 5.84 -1.12
CA ASP A 154 21.36 4.70 -0.33
C ASP A 154 20.81 3.34 -0.81
N LEU A 155 20.03 3.30 -1.90
CA LEU A 155 19.34 2.07 -2.31
C LEU A 155 20.28 0.89 -2.57
N LYS A 156 21.42 1.13 -3.23
CA LYS A 156 22.41 0.08 -3.51
C LYS A 156 23.08 -0.47 -2.26
N GLU A 157 23.44 0.43 -1.34
CA GLU A 157 24.05 0.03 -0.06
C GLU A 157 23.05 -0.70 0.83
N ASN A 158 21.81 -0.21 0.89
CA ASN A 158 20.73 -0.90 1.58
C ASN A 158 20.48 -2.30 0.99
N ALA A 159 20.44 -2.43 -0.33
CA ALA A 159 20.28 -3.73 -0.98
C ALA A 159 21.45 -4.68 -0.65
N ARG A 160 22.70 -4.20 -0.72
CA ARG A 160 23.89 -4.97 -0.35
C ARG A 160 23.81 -5.48 1.10
N LEU A 161 23.53 -4.60 2.05
CA LEU A 161 23.44 -4.96 3.47
C LEU A 161 22.29 -5.92 3.77
N VAL A 162 21.15 -5.78 3.09
CA VAL A 162 20.04 -6.74 3.19
C VAL A 162 20.48 -8.10 2.64
N GLN A 163 21.15 -8.18 1.49
CA GLN A 163 21.64 -9.46 0.96
C GLN A 163 22.66 -10.11 1.90
N GLU A 164 23.60 -9.35 2.46
CA GLU A 164 24.56 -9.85 3.45
C GLU A 164 23.87 -10.38 4.72
N ALA A 165 22.82 -9.68 5.20
CA ALA A 165 22.03 -10.13 6.34
C ALA A 165 21.31 -11.45 6.05
N LEU A 166 20.70 -11.59 4.86
CA LEU A 166 19.92 -12.80 4.49
C LEU A 166 20.74 -14.09 4.47
N VAL A 167 22.07 -14.02 4.29
CA VAL A 167 22.95 -15.19 4.20
C VAL A 167 23.30 -15.80 5.57
N LYS A 168 23.33 -15.02 6.65
CA LYS A 168 23.81 -15.48 7.96
C LYS A 168 22.65 -15.66 8.93
N PRO A 169 22.32 -16.85 9.46
CA PRO A 169 21.25 -16.98 10.46
C PRO A 169 21.59 -16.22 11.75
N LEU A 170 20.58 -15.86 12.54
CA LEU A 170 20.77 -15.27 13.86
C LEU A 170 20.78 -16.36 14.93
N ALA A 171 21.67 -16.25 15.91
CA ALA A 171 21.44 -16.90 17.19
C ALA A 171 20.11 -16.37 17.76
N PHE A 172 19.32 -17.23 18.40
CA PHE A 172 18.00 -16.82 18.88
C PHE A 172 18.12 -15.63 19.84
N SER A 173 17.50 -14.51 19.46
CA SER A 173 17.47 -13.26 20.23
C SER A 173 16.34 -12.40 19.70
N GLN A 174 15.71 -11.61 20.58
CA GLN A 174 14.74 -10.60 20.15
C GLN A 174 15.42 -9.36 19.54
N CYS A 175 16.76 -9.29 19.54
CA CYS A 175 17.50 -8.22 18.88
C CYS A 175 17.59 -8.48 17.37
N ILE A 176 16.45 -8.44 16.68
CA ILE A 176 16.32 -8.80 15.27
C ILE A 176 16.62 -7.62 14.33
N ILE A 177 16.64 -6.39 14.85
CA ILE A 177 16.82 -5.15 14.08
C ILE A 177 18.05 -5.16 13.16
N PRO A 178 19.25 -5.60 13.59
CA PRO A 178 20.43 -5.61 12.73
C PRO A 178 20.26 -6.49 11.48
N ARG A 179 19.42 -7.53 11.55
CA ARG A 179 19.08 -8.37 10.39
C ARG A 179 17.93 -7.77 9.57
N VAL A 180 16.89 -7.31 10.24
CA VAL A 180 15.64 -6.86 9.61
C VAL A 180 15.82 -5.54 8.87
N SER A 181 16.61 -4.62 9.41
CA SER A 181 16.85 -3.30 8.81
C SER A 181 18.32 -2.85 9.00
N PRO A 182 19.29 -3.58 8.43
CA PRO A 182 20.72 -3.38 8.71
C PRO A 182 21.20 -1.96 8.37
N PHE A 183 20.75 -1.43 7.23
CA PHE A 183 21.14 -0.09 6.79
C PHE A 183 20.63 0.99 7.73
N LEU A 184 19.33 0.95 8.08
CA LEU A 184 18.74 1.94 8.98
C LEU A 184 19.33 1.83 10.38
N HIS A 185 19.60 0.61 10.85
CA HIS A 185 20.29 0.37 12.12
C HIS A 185 21.67 1.03 12.16
N ARG A 186 22.48 0.85 11.09
CA ARG A 186 23.77 1.52 10.96
C ARG A 186 23.63 3.05 10.91
N ALA A 187 22.67 3.56 10.14
CA ALA A 187 22.45 4.99 10.01
C ALA A 187 22.05 5.63 11.35
N ILE A 188 21.16 5.00 12.12
CA ILE A 188 20.74 5.48 13.45
C ILE A 188 21.90 5.41 14.43
N GLY A 189 22.69 4.32 14.42
CA GLY A 189 23.86 4.20 15.29
C GLY A 189 24.93 5.27 15.02
N GLN A 190 25.08 5.70 13.76
CA GLN A 190 26.09 6.68 13.37
C GLN A 190 25.62 8.14 13.50
N TYR A 191 24.36 8.43 13.18
CA TYR A 191 23.84 9.79 13.07
C TYR A 191 22.76 10.14 14.11
N GLY A 192 22.39 9.19 14.96
CA GLY A 192 21.34 9.33 15.96
C GLY A 192 19.93 9.02 15.44
N LYS A 193 18.95 9.12 16.35
CA LYS A 193 17.53 8.76 16.13
C LYS A 193 16.79 9.69 15.16
N PHE A 194 17.37 10.84 14.84
CA PHE A 194 16.86 11.84 13.89
C PHE A 194 17.87 12.04 12.76
N CYS A 195 17.83 11.16 11.75
CA CYS A 195 18.81 11.15 10.66
C CYS A 195 18.18 11.17 9.25
N ILE A 196 18.93 11.69 8.29
CA ILE A 196 18.61 11.68 6.86
C ILE A 196 19.20 10.41 6.21
N THR A 197 18.37 9.74 5.42
CA THR A 197 18.74 8.68 4.49
C THR A 197 18.09 8.94 3.13
N TRP A 198 18.43 8.16 2.10
CA TRP A 198 17.96 8.40 0.73
C TRP A 198 17.30 7.18 0.10
N ALA A 199 16.06 7.33 -0.38
CA ALA A 199 15.44 6.36 -1.27
C ALA A 199 15.45 6.91 -2.70
N GLY A 200 16.49 6.55 -3.46
CA GLY A 200 16.77 7.16 -4.74
C GLY A 200 17.03 8.67 -4.57
N PRO A 201 16.43 9.52 -5.42
CA PRO A 201 16.59 10.98 -5.31
C PRO A 201 15.74 11.63 -4.21
N VAL A 202 15.02 10.85 -3.39
CA VAL A 202 14.09 11.38 -2.39
C VAL A 202 14.68 11.21 -0.98
N PRO A 203 14.91 12.30 -0.24
CA PRO A 203 15.39 12.22 1.13
C PRO A 203 14.30 11.66 2.04
N ARG A 204 14.73 10.85 3.00
CA ARG A 204 13.93 10.20 4.03
C ARG A 204 14.49 10.60 5.39
N VAL A 205 13.69 11.27 6.20
CA VAL A 205 14.05 11.63 7.58
C VAL A 205 13.40 10.63 8.53
N THR A 206 14.21 10.04 9.41
CA THR A 206 13.74 9.13 10.46
C THR A 206 13.17 9.91 11.64
N ILE A 207 11.96 9.57 12.06
CA ILE A 207 11.27 10.16 13.22
C ILE A 207 11.01 9.04 14.23
N MET A 208 11.74 9.06 15.35
CA MET A 208 11.61 8.04 16.41
C MET A 208 10.90 8.54 17.67
N ASP A 209 10.75 9.86 17.86
CA ASP A 209 9.97 10.38 18.99
C ASP A 209 8.48 10.02 18.80
N PRO A 210 7.88 9.22 19.72
CA PRO A 210 6.49 8.81 19.60
C PRO A 210 5.48 9.97 19.57
N ASN A 211 5.79 11.12 20.19
CA ASN A 211 4.93 12.29 20.15
C ASN A 211 4.87 12.89 18.74
N LEU A 212 6.01 12.99 18.06
CA LEU A 212 6.08 13.45 16.68
C LEU A 212 5.46 12.44 15.71
N VAL A 213 5.67 11.15 15.95
CA VAL A 213 4.99 10.08 15.20
C VAL A 213 3.47 10.25 15.30
N ARG A 214 2.95 10.50 16.52
CA ARG A 214 1.53 10.74 16.74
C ARG A 214 1.04 11.98 16.00
N GLU A 215 1.77 13.09 16.06
CA GLU A 215 1.42 14.33 15.35
C GLU A 215 1.25 14.07 13.85
N ILE A 216 2.23 13.38 13.25
CA ILE A 216 2.22 13.00 11.83
C ILE A 216 1.04 12.08 11.50
N LEU A 217 0.77 11.07 12.33
CA LEU A 217 -0.28 10.07 12.08
C LEU A 217 -1.70 10.58 12.37
N SER A 218 -1.86 11.55 13.27
CA SER A 218 -3.18 12.05 13.72
C SER A 218 -3.77 13.13 12.81
N THR A 219 -3.00 13.62 11.83
CA THR A 219 -3.43 14.70 10.95
C THR A 219 -4.67 14.32 10.12
N LYS A 220 -5.80 15.01 10.38
CA LYS A 220 -7.08 14.79 9.68
C LYS A 220 -7.15 15.45 8.29
N PHE A 221 -6.31 16.45 8.04
CA PHE A 221 -6.33 17.24 6.81
C PHE A 221 -5.60 16.58 5.62
N GLY A 222 -5.10 15.36 5.77
CA GLY A 222 -4.41 14.64 4.68
C GLY A 222 -3.10 15.28 4.23
N HIS A 223 -2.48 16.14 5.06
CA HIS A 223 -1.23 16.83 4.73
C HIS A 223 -0.03 15.86 4.58
N PHE A 224 -0.05 14.74 5.30
CA PHE A 224 0.96 13.70 5.18
C PHE A 224 0.45 12.58 4.25
N LEU A 225 0.90 12.63 3.00
CA LEU A 225 0.51 11.71 1.94
C LEU A 225 1.25 10.39 2.03
N LYS A 226 0.78 9.37 1.32
CA LYS A 226 1.54 8.13 1.13
C LYS A 226 2.78 8.38 0.25
N PRO A 227 3.93 7.74 0.52
CA PRO A 227 5.11 7.85 -0.33
C PRO A 227 4.81 7.38 -1.76
N LYS A 228 5.26 8.14 -2.77
CA LYS A 228 5.12 7.81 -4.20
C LYS A 228 6.48 7.45 -4.80
N ILE A 229 7.10 6.37 -4.31
CA ILE A 229 8.50 6.03 -4.65
C ILE A 229 8.58 5.21 -5.95
N ASN A 230 7.72 4.19 -6.09
CA ASN A 230 7.74 3.31 -7.26
C ASN A 230 6.29 3.02 -7.69
N PRO A 231 5.87 3.38 -8.92
CA PRO A 231 4.51 3.12 -9.39
C PRO A 231 4.20 1.63 -9.52
N LEU A 232 5.20 0.76 -9.50
CA LEU A 232 5.00 -0.69 -9.46
C LEU A 232 4.28 -1.13 -8.17
N TRP A 233 4.36 -0.38 -7.07
CA TRP A 233 3.57 -0.67 -5.86
C TRP A 233 2.06 -0.78 -6.13
N LYS A 234 1.55 -0.05 -7.12
CA LYS A 234 0.13 -0.12 -7.54
C LYS A 234 -0.26 -1.47 -8.12
N VAL A 235 0.72 -2.25 -8.58
CA VAL A 235 0.48 -3.56 -9.21
C VAL A 235 0.13 -4.60 -8.16
N LEU A 236 0.72 -4.56 -6.96
CA LEU A 236 0.38 -5.51 -5.89
C LEU A 236 -0.98 -5.21 -5.28
N ALA A 237 -1.15 -4.01 -4.75
CA ALA A 237 -2.40 -3.56 -4.16
C ALA A 237 -2.40 -2.03 -4.08
N THR A 238 -3.31 -1.38 -4.81
CA THR A 238 -3.56 0.05 -4.58
C THR A 238 -4.47 0.19 -3.36
N GLY A 239 -5.78 -0.05 -3.54
CA GLY A 239 -6.83 -0.02 -2.52
C GLY A 239 -6.76 1.14 -1.53
N LEU A 240 -7.51 1.00 -0.44
CA LEU A 240 -7.59 1.96 0.65
C LEU A 240 -6.23 2.29 1.29
N ALA A 241 -5.28 1.34 1.24
CA ALA A 241 -3.95 1.48 1.82
C ALA A 241 -3.10 2.57 1.14
N ASN A 242 -3.31 2.83 -0.15
CA ASN A 242 -2.54 3.79 -0.95
C ASN A 242 -3.33 4.98 -1.49
N TYR A 243 -4.67 5.00 -1.38
CA TYR A 243 -5.46 6.19 -1.73
C TYR A 243 -5.19 7.36 -0.79
N ASP A 244 -5.42 8.59 -1.27
CA ASP A 244 -5.30 9.84 -0.51
C ASP A 244 -6.53 10.75 -0.76
N GLY A 245 -6.70 11.76 0.10
CA GLY A 245 -7.75 12.78 -0.03
C GLY A 245 -9.17 12.22 0.00
N GLU A 246 -10.05 12.82 -0.82
CA GLU A 246 -11.46 12.45 -0.91
C GLU A 246 -11.68 10.99 -1.33
N LYS A 247 -10.84 10.48 -2.24
CA LYS A 247 -10.92 9.08 -2.67
C LYS A 247 -10.68 8.13 -1.49
N TRP A 248 -9.67 8.40 -0.67
CA TRP A 248 -9.47 7.63 0.56
C TRP A 248 -10.65 7.74 1.52
N ALA A 249 -11.15 8.95 1.77
CA ALA A 249 -12.26 9.17 2.71
C ALA A 249 -13.54 8.44 2.27
N ARG A 250 -13.86 8.50 0.97
CA ARG A 250 -14.99 7.78 0.37
C ARG A 250 -14.85 6.28 0.56
N HIS A 251 -13.71 5.72 0.18
CA HIS A 251 -13.46 4.28 0.30
C HIS A 251 -13.48 3.82 1.75
N ARG A 252 -12.86 4.58 2.67
CA ARG A 252 -12.88 4.29 4.10
C ARG A 252 -14.32 4.24 4.61
N ARG A 253 -15.16 5.22 4.25
CA ARG A 253 -16.57 5.28 4.69
C ARG A 253 -17.38 4.07 4.24
N ILE A 254 -17.19 3.62 3.00
CA ILE A 254 -17.92 2.47 2.44
C ILE A 254 -17.48 1.16 3.10
N ILE A 255 -16.18 1.01 3.36
CA ILE A 255 -15.60 -0.25 3.84
C ILE A 255 -15.66 -0.41 5.37
N ASN A 256 -15.53 0.68 6.14
CA ASN A 256 -15.46 0.63 7.60
C ASN A 256 -16.58 -0.18 8.29
N PRO A 257 -17.85 -0.13 7.84
CA PRO A 257 -18.92 -0.94 8.42
C PRO A 257 -18.67 -2.45 8.42
N ALA A 258 -17.92 -2.98 7.45
CA ALA A 258 -17.58 -4.42 7.37
C ALA A 258 -16.72 -4.90 8.54
N PHE A 259 -16.02 -3.97 9.21
CA PHE A 259 -15.07 -4.25 10.28
C PHE A 259 -15.58 -3.79 11.66
N HIS A 260 -16.85 -3.41 11.77
CA HIS A 260 -17.48 -3.13 13.06
C HIS A 260 -17.59 -4.42 13.90
N VAL A 261 -17.49 -4.30 15.22
CA VAL A 261 -17.51 -5.43 16.16
C VAL A 261 -18.73 -6.34 15.95
N GLU A 262 -19.90 -5.76 15.72
CA GLU A 262 -21.14 -6.52 15.43
C GLU A 262 -21.00 -7.40 14.18
N LYS A 263 -20.33 -6.92 13.13
CA LYS A 263 -20.06 -7.71 11.93
C LYS A 263 -19.03 -8.81 12.18
N LEU A 264 -18.04 -8.55 13.02
CA LEU A 264 -17.06 -9.56 13.42
C LEU A 264 -17.72 -10.71 14.19
N LYS A 265 -18.73 -10.46 15.03
CA LYS A 265 -19.51 -11.53 15.69
C LYS A 265 -20.14 -12.48 14.67
N HIS A 266 -20.66 -11.96 13.56
CA HIS A 266 -21.23 -12.79 12.49
C HIS A 266 -20.17 -13.56 11.68
N MET A 267 -18.89 -13.17 11.74
CA MET A 267 -17.78 -13.87 11.09
C MET A 267 -17.22 -15.02 11.95
N GLN A 268 -17.54 -15.06 13.24
CA GLN A 268 -17.03 -16.05 14.19
C GLN A 268 -17.25 -17.52 13.75
N PRO A 269 -18.42 -17.93 13.21
CA PRO A 269 -18.58 -19.29 12.73
C PRO A 269 -17.56 -19.68 11.65
N ALA A 270 -17.23 -18.75 10.74
CA ALA A 270 -16.22 -19.00 9.72
C ALA A 270 -14.83 -19.12 10.32
N PHE A 271 -14.45 -18.25 11.28
CA PHE A 271 -13.18 -18.38 12.02
C PHE A 271 -13.07 -19.75 12.69
N SER A 272 -14.12 -20.15 13.40
CA SER A 272 -14.14 -21.42 14.14
C SER A 272 -14.04 -22.60 13.19
N THR A 273 -14.72 -22.55 12.03
CA THR A 273 -14.66 -23.61 11.03
C THR A 273 -13.25 -23.75 10.46
N CYS A 274 -12.62 -22.65 10.02
CA CYS A 274 -11.25 -22.68 9.50
C CYS A 274 -10.25 -23.21 10.55
N CYS A 275 -10.39 -22.76 11.81
CA CYS A 275 -9.55 -23.25 12.90
C CYS A 275 -9.81 -24.75 13.18
N SER A 276 -11.05 -25.21 13.13
CA SER A 276 -11.40 -26.63 13.33
C SER A 276 -10.79 -27.51 12.24
N GLU A 277 -10.81 -27.05 10.99
CA GLU A 277 -10.18 -27.74 9.86
C GLU A 277 -8.65 -27.81 10.02
N LEU A 278 -8.01 -26.74 10.49
CA LEU A 278 -6.59 -26.76 10.84
C LEU A 278 -6.28 -27.78 11.94
N ILE A 279 -7.01 -27.72 13.07
CA ILE A 279 -6.83 -28.64 14.19
C ILE A 279 -7.05 -30.08 13.75
N GLY A 280 -8.12 -30.36 13.00
CA GLY A 280 -8.41 -31.71 12.50
C GLY A 280 -7.35 -32.24 11.53
N ARG A 281 -6.63 -31.38 10.80
CA ARG A 281 -5.45 -31.78 10.02
C ARG A 281 -4.28 -32.13 10.94
N TRP A 282 -3.99 -31.31 11.95
CA TRP A 282 -2.89 -31.56 12.88
C TRP A 282 -3.12 -32.82 13.73
N GLU A 283 -4.37 -33.08 14.16
CA GLU A 283 -4.72 -34.30 14.91
C GLU A 283 -4.56 -35.59 14.10
N LYS A 284 -4.65 -35.51 12.77
CA LYS A 284 -4.37 -36.64 11.88
C LYS A 284 -2.87 -36.85 11.62
N LEU A 285 -2.05 -35.84 11.89
CA LEU A 285 -0.59 -35.90 11.72
C LEU A 285 0.13 -36.37 12.98
N VAL A 286 -0.50 -36.21 14.16
CA VAL A 286 0.08 -36.51 15.47
C VAL A 286 -0.75 -37.58 16.16
N ASP A 287 -0.24 -38.81 16.18
CA ASP A 287 -0.81 -39.84 17.04
C ASP A 287 -0.64 -39.46 18.52
N PRO A 288 -1.58 -39.80 19.43
CA PRO A 288 -1.50 -39.41 20.84
C PRO A 288 -0.26 -39.90 21.61
N SER A 289 0.47 -40.87 21.06
CA SER A 289 1.70 -41.43 21.62
C SER A 289 2.99 -40.88 20.99
N GLU A 290 2.87 -40.07 19.94
CA GLU A 290 4.01 -39.60 19.16
C GLU A 290 4.07 -38.07 19.08
N THR A 291 5.22 -37.59 18.62
CA THR A 291 5.46 -36.17 18.35
C THR A 291 5.70 -35.98 16.87
N CYS A 292 5.19 -34.88 16.29
CA CYS A 292 5.42 -34.57 14.88
C CYS A 292 6.09 -33.21 14.74
N GLU A 293 7.14 -33.12 13.93
CA GLU A 293 7.68 -31.84 13.49
C GLU A 293 6.82 -31.27 12.36
N LEU A 294 6.42 -30.01 12.50
CA LEU A 294 5.59 -29.31 11.53
C LEU A 294 6.11 -27.90 11.27
N ASP A 295 6.15 -27.49 10.00
CA ASP A 295 6.30 -26.08 9.65
C ASP A 295 4.96 -25.35 9.77
N VAL A 296 4.78 -24.55 10.82
CA VAL A 296 3.54 -23.83 11.08
C VAL A 296 3.37 -22.58 10.21
N TRP A 297 4.43 -22.11 9.53
CA TRP A 297 4.35 -20.89 8.72
C TRP A 297 3.37 -21.06 7.56
N SER A 298 3.52 -22.13 6.77
CA SER A 298 2.60 -22.44 5.66
C SER A 298 1.18 -22.72 6.14
N GLU A 299 1.05 -23.36 7.30
CA GLU A 299 -0.24 -23.67 7.91
C GLU A 299 -1.00 -22.42 8.31
N PHE A 300 -0.33 -21.42 8.89
CA PHE A 300 -0.94 -20.13 9.20
C PHE A 300 -1.26 -19.30 7.97
N GLN A 301 -0.42 -19.32 6.93
CA GLN A 301 -0.77 -18.67 5.66
C GLN A 301 -2.03 -19.28 5.04
N ASN A 302 -2.19 -20.61 5.12
CA ASN A 302 -3.39 -21.28 4.63
C ASN A 302 -4.62 -20.93 5.48
N LEU A 303 -4.49 -20.98 6.81
CA LEU A 303 -5.57 -20.64 7.75
C LEU A 303 -6.09 -19.22 7.51
N THR A 304 -5.20 -18.21 7.56
CA THR A 304 -5.62 -16.81 7.49
C THR A 304 -6.12 -16.45 6.08
N GLY A 305 -5.60 -17.13 5.06
CA GLY A 305 -6.11 -17.06 3.71
C GLY A 305 -7.53 -17.60 3.60
N ASP A 306 -7.84 -18.72 4.24
CA ASP A 306 -9.19 -19.28 4.24
C ASP A 306 -10.16 -18.40 5.03
N VAL A 307 -9.75 -17.94 6.21
CA VAL A 307 -10.53 -17.03 7.03
C VAL A 307 -10.94 -15.79 6.24
N ILE A 308 -10.01 -15.06 5.64
CA ILE A 308 -10.36 -13.85 4.88
C ILE A 308 -11.24 -14.17 3.65
N SER A 309 -10.99 -15.30 2.99
CA SER A 309 -11.78 -15.75 1.82
C SER A 309 -13.25 -16.01 2.19
N ARG A 310 -13.49 -16.68 3.33
CA ARG A 310 -14.84 -16.97 3.83
C ARG A 310 -15.55 -15.74 4.37
N THR A 311 -14.85 -14.92 5.16
CA THR A 311 -15.50 -13.83 5.91
C THR A 311 -15.65 -12.54 5.12
N ALA A 312 -14.70 -12.21 4.26
CA ALA A 312 -14.74 -10.96 3.49
C ALA A 312 -15.36 -11.13 2.10
N PHE A 313 -15.25 -12.32 1.50
CA PHE A 313 -15.64 -12.55 0.11
C PHE A 313 -16.74 -13.61 -0.07
N GLY A 314 -17.14 -14.32 0.99
CA GLY A 314 -18.13 -15.39 0.90
C GLY A 314 -17.70 -16.53 -0.03
N SER A 315 -16.38 -16.75 -0.13
CA SER A 315 -15.71 -17.72 -1.00
C SER A 315 -14.95 -18.75 -0.17
N SER A 316 -14.44 -19.82 -0.77
CA SER A 316 -13.54 -20.76 -0.10
C SER A 316 -12.07 -20.42 -0.33
N TYR A 317 -11.17 -20.91 0.54
CA TYR A 317 -9.72 -20.86 0.27
C TYR A 317 -9.36 -21.39 -1.11
N GLU A 318 -9.99 -22.47 -1.57
CA GLU A 318 -9.70 -23.06 -2.88
C GLU A 318 -9.96 -22.09 -4.05
N GLU A 319 -10.99 -21.24 -3.93
CA GLU A 319 -11.25 -20.18 -4.90
C GLU A 319 -10.20 -19.05 -4.82
N GLY A 320 -9.68 -18.76 -3.62
CA GLY A 320 -8.68 -17.70 -3.36
C GLY A 320 -7.20 -18.13 -3.47
N ARG A 321 -6.89 -19.43 -3.42
CA ARG A 321 -5.52 -19.98 -3.31
C ARG A 321 -4.59 -19.45 -4.39
N ARG A 322 -5.08 -19.44 -5.63
CA ARG A 322 -4.29 -18.94 -6.76
C ARG A 322 -4.01 -17.44 -6.66
N ILE A 323 -4.94 -16.65 -6.10
CA ILE A 323 -4.75 -15.22 -5.86
C ILE A 323 -3.63 -15.02 -4.84
N PHE A 324 -3.66 -15.73 -3.72
CA PHE A 324 -2.62 -15.63 -2.69
C PHE A 324 -1.22 -15.94 -3.23
N GLN A 325 -1.08 -17.05 -3.97
CA GLN A 325 0.19 -17.42 -4.62
C GLN A 325 0.72 -16.34 -5.56
N LEU A 326 -0.17 -15.79 -6.41
CA LEU A 326 0.19 -14.73 -7.35
C LEU A 326 0.54 -13.42 -6.62
N GLN A 327 -0.12 -13.10 -5.51
CA GLN A 327 0.19 -11.92 -4.72
C GLN A 327 1.52 -12.05 -3.96
N ALA A 328 1.86 -13.24 -3.46
CA ALA A 328 3.18 -13.52 -2.89
C ALA A 328 4.28 -13.33 -3.95
N GLU A 329 4.11 -13.91 -5.14
CA GLU A 329 5.02 -13.72 -6.26
C GLU A 329 5.14 -12.23 -6.64
N GLN A 330 4.02 -11.51 -6.70
CA GLN A 330 4.00 -10.08 -6.99
C GLN A 330 4.75 -9.26 -5.92
N ALA A 331 4.63 -9.62 -4.64
CA ALA A 331 5.33 -8.96 -3.54
C ALA A 331 6.86 -9.10 -3.66
N GLU A 332 7.37 -10.29 -3.97
CA GLU A 332 8.80 -10.49 -4.20
C GLU A 332 9.32 -9.66 -5.38
N LEU A 333 8.57 -9.62 -6.48
CA LEU A 333 8.91 -8.83 -7.67
C LEU A 333 8.96 -7.33 -7.38
N LEU A 334 8.18 -6.85 -6.40
CA LEU A 334 8.19 -5.46 -5.95
C LEU A 334 9.37 -5.15 -5.05
N ILE A 335 9.72 -6.05 -4.13
CA ILE A 335 10.89 -5.83 -3.27
C ILE A 335 12.17 -5.74 -4.10
N LYS A 336 12.35 -6.62 -5.09
CA LYS A 336 13.45 -6.52 -6.06
C LYS A 336 13.43 -5.18 -6.82
N ALA A 337 12.24 -4.69 -7.21
CA ALA A 337 12.12 -3.39 -7.86
C ALA A 337 12.47 -2.21 -6.93
N SER A 338 12.15 -2.32 -5.65
CA SER A 338 12.38 -1.27 -4.65
C SER A 338 13.86 -0.99 -4.35
N GLN A 339 14.74 -1.94 -4.69
CA GLN A 339 16.19 -1.84 -4.52
C GLN A 339 16.89 -0.97 -5.60
N SER A 340 16.14 -0.49 -6.58
CA SER A 340 16.64 0.32 -7.70
C SER A 340 15.83 1.61 -7.88
N VAL A 341 16.44 2.62 -8.49
CA VAL A 341 15.73 3.85 -8.85
C VAL A 341 14.75 3.53 -9.97
N TYR A 342 13.48 3.82 -9.74
CA TYR A 342 12.47 3.69 -10.79
C TYR A 342 12.65 4.80 -11.84
N ILE A 343 12.97 4.42 -13.07
CA ILE A 343 13.01 5.34 -14.21
C ILE A 343 11.59 5.45 -14.80
N PRO A 344 11.00 6.66 -14.90
CA PRO A 344 9.72 6.86 -15.56
C PRO A 344 9.69 6.25 -16.97
N GLY A 345 8.60 5.56 -17.29
CA GLY A 345 8.45 4.85 -18.56
C GLY A 345 9.00 3.42 -18.55
N TYR A 346 9.96 3.07 -17.68
CA TYR A 346 10.59 1.74 -17.66
C TYR A 346 9.59 0.59 -17.51
N ARG A 347 8.49 0.80 -16.77
CA ARG A 347 7.43 -0.21 -16.59
C ARG A 347 6.75 -0.64 -17.89
N PHE A 348 6.81 0.17 -18.94
CA PHE A 348 6.18 -0.12 -20.23
C PHE A 348 7.12 -0.85 -21.20
N LEU A 349 8.42 -0.89 -20.89
CA LEU A 349 9.38 -1.62 -21.71
C LEU A 349 9.13 -3.14 -21.58
N PRO A 350 9.20 -3.90 -22.68
CA PRO A 350 8.82 -5.31 -22.72
C PRO A 350 9.92 -6.24 -22.15
N THR A 351 10.51 -5.88 -21.00
CA THR A 351 11.51 -6.72 -20.30
C THR A 351 10.86 -7.99 -19.75
N PRO A 352 11.61 -9.11 -19.58
CA PRO A 352 11.07 -10.34 -19.00
C PRO A 352 10.37 -10.11 -17.65
N MET A 353 10.98 -9.27 -16.80
CA MET A 353 10.46 -8.92 -15.48
C MET A 353 9.14 -8.13 -15.57
N ASN A 354 9.04 -7.15 -16.48
CA ASN A 354 7.81 -6.38 -16.66
C ASN A 354 6.68 -7.22 -17.28
N ARG A 355 7.03 -8.11 -18.24
CA ARG A 355 6.07 -9.06 -18.82
C ARG A 355 5.50 -9.97 -17.74
N LYS A 356 6.37 -10.51 -16.87
CA LYS A 356 5.96 -11.35 -15.74
C LYS A 356 5.04 -10.62 -14.76
N ARG A 357 5.40 -9.40 -14.32
CA ARG A 357 4.52 -8.55 -13.48
C ARG A 357 3.16 -8.30 -14.13
N LYS A 358 3.14 -7.98 -15.43
CA LYS A 358 1.91 -7.73 -16.18
C LYS A 358 1.05 -9.00 -16.30
N GLN A 359 1.66 -10.16 -16.48
CA GLN A 359 0.97 -11.45 -16.52
C GLN A 359 0.33 -11.78 -15.17
N VAL A 360 1.09 -11.66 -14.08
CA VAL A 360 0.61 -11.90 -12.71
C VAL A 360 -0.56 -10.97 -12.36
N ASP A 361 -0.43 -9.66 -12.61
CA ASP A 361 -1.52 -8.70 -12.36
C ASP A 361 -2.76 -8.98 -13.21
N LYS A 362 -2.58 -9.35 -14.49
CA LYS A 362 -3.70 -9.70 -15.38
C LYS A 362 -4.45 -10.92 -14.85
N GLU A 363 -3.74 -11.95 -14.40
CA GLU A 363 -4.33 -13.18 -13.87
C GLU A 363 -5.09 -12.90 -12.56
N VAL A 364 -4.49 -12.18 -11.61
CA VAL A 364 -5.16 -11.76 -10.37
C VAL A 364 -6.43 -10.97 -10.65
N ARG A 365 -6.35 -9.97 -11.55
CA ARG A 365 -7.51 -9.17 -11.95
C ARG A 365 -8.61 -10.02 -12.59
N SER A 366 -8.24 -11.01 -13.40
CA SER A 366 -9.20 -11.91 -14.05
C SER A 366 -9.95 -12.77 -13.03
N LEU A 367 -9.24 -13.35 -12.07
CA LEU A 367 -9.82 -14.18 -11.01
C LEU A 367 -10.78 -13.36 -10.14
N LEU A 368 -10.34 -12.18 -9.70
CA LEU A 368 -11.17 -11.29 -8.88
C LEU A 368 -12.40 -10.80 -9.63
N ARG A 369 -12.27 -10.48 -10.92
CA ARG A 369 -13.43 -10.10 -11.75
C ARG A 369 -14.45 -11.23 -11.82
N GLY A 370 -14.00 -12.47 -12.04
CA GLY A 370 -14.89 -13.63 -12.04
C GLY A 370 -15.66 -13.80 -10.72
N MET A 371 -15.01 -13.57 -9.58
CA MET A 371 -15.67 -13.61 -8.26
C MET A 371 -16.71 -12.49 -8.11
N ILE A 372 -16.36 -11.27 -8.51
CA ILE A 372 -17.26 -10.11 -8.47
C ILE A 372 -18.49 -10.36 -9.34
N GLU A 373 -18.30 -10.81 -10.59
CA GLU A 373 -19.40 -11.10 -11.53
C GLU A 373 -20.32 -12.22 -11.02
N LYS A 374 -19.74 -13.28 -10.42
CA LYS A 374 -20.52 -14.37 -9.79
C LYS A 374 -21.39 -13.82 -8.65
N ARG A 375 -20.84 -12.92 -7.83
CA ARG A 375 -21.54 -12.29 -6.70
C ARG A 375 -22.62 -11.30 -7.15
N GLU A 376 -22.33 -10.46 -8.14
CA GLU A 376 -23.29 -9.53 -8.73
C GLU A 376 -24.51 -10.25 -9.31
N LYS A 377 -24.29 -11.36 -10.02
CA LYS A 377 -25.38 -12.21 -10.52
C LYS A 377 -26.23 -12.76 -9.37
N ALA A 378 -25.61 -13.31 -8.32
CA ALA A 378 -26.34 -13.84 -7.16
C ALA A 378 -27.24 -12.78 -6.49
N ILE A 379 -26.72 -11.55 -6.31
CA ILE A 379 -27.49 -10.43 -5.75
C ILE A 379 -28.68 -10.08 -6.64
N LYS A 380 -28.49 -10.02 -7.97
CA LYS A 380 -29.57 -9.74 -8.94
C LYS A 380 -30.69 -10.80 -8.90
N TYR A 381 -30.36 -12.06 -8.66
CA TYR A 381 -31.35 -13.16 -8.54
C TYR A 381 -32.00 -13.26 -7.15
N GLY A 382 -31.87 -12.23 -6.31
CA GLY A 382 -32.58 -12.16 -5.03
C GLY A 382 -31.95 -12.96 -3.89
N VAL A 383 -30.72 -13.46 -4.06
CA VAL A 383 -29.95 -14.03 -2.94
C VAL A 383 -29.59 -12.88 -1.99
N LYS A 384 -30.29 -12.82 -0.85
CA LYS A 384 -30.23 -11.70 0.09
C LYS A 384 -28.79 -11.42 0.56
N ASN A 385 -28.45 -10.13 0.55
CA ASN A 385 -27.20 -9.47 0.94
C ASN A 385 -26.35 -10.25 1.96
N SER A 386 -25.14 -10.66 1.55
CA SER A 386 -24.08 -10.80 2.54
C SER A 386 -23.72 -9.41 3.03
N THR A 387 -23.66 -9.24 4.35
CA THR A 387 -23.06 -8.05 4.94
C THR A 387 -21.53 -8.18 5.04
N ASP A 388 -20.94 -9.04 4.22
CA ASP A 388 -19.50 -9.18 4.08
C ASP A 388 -18.92 -8.02 3.26
N LEU A 389 -17.60 -7.94 3.26
CA LEU A 389 -16.88 -6.83 2.64
C LEU A 389 -17.19 -6.70 1.14
N LEU A 390 -17.18 -7.82 0.40
CA LEU A 390 -17.48 -7.84 -1.02
C LEU A 390 -18.92 -7.39 -1.30
N GLY A 391 -19.89 -7.87 -0.52
CA GLY A 391 -21.29 -7.46 -0.62
C GLY A 391 -21.47 -5.96 -0.46
N LEU A 392 -20.85 -5.36 0.56
CA LEU A 392 -20.90 -3.91 0.79
C LEU A 392 -20.26 -3.09 -0.36
N MET A 393 -19.15 -3.58 -0.90
CA MET A 393 -18.48 -2.92 -2.04
C MET A 393 -19.33 -3.00 -3.32
N ILE A 394 -19.96 -4.15 -3.59
CA ILE A 394 -20.85 -4.33 -4.75
C ILE A 394 -22.12 -3.51 -4.59
N GLU A 395 -22.76 -3.48 -3.42
CA GLU A 395 -23.93 -2.64 -3.17
C GLU A 395 -23.61 -1.15 -3.42
N SER A 396 -22.44 -0.70 -2.97
CA SER A 396 -21.97 0.65 -3.24
C SER A 396 -21.67 0.90 -4.72
N ASN A 397 -21.23 -0.11 -5.47
CA ASN A 397 -21.02 -0.03 -6.91
C ASN A 397 -22.36 0.06 -7.66
N LEU A 398 -23.37 -0.73 -7.26
CA LEU A 398 -24.72 -0.69 -7.86
C LEU A 398 -25.39 0.68 -7.66
N LYS A 399 -25.28 1.29 -6.46
CA LYS A 399 -25.78 2.65 -6.20
C LYS A 399 -25.13 3.71 -7.11
N GLN A 400 -23.87 3.51 -7.51
CA GLN A 400 -23.21 4.39 -8.47
C GLN A 400 -23.88 4.35 -9.85
N PHE A 401 -24.37 3.17 -10.26
CA PHE A 401 -25.05 2.98 -11.53
C PHE A 401 -26.49 3.51 -11.52
N GLU A 402 -27.20 3.41 -10.40
CA GLU A 402 -28.59 3.89 -10.26
C GLU A 402 -28.69 5.44 -10.21
N GLU A 403 -27.70 6.12 -9.62
CA GLU A 403 -27.72 7.59 -9.43
C GLU A 403 -27.15 8.41 -10.62
N HIS A 404 -27.25 7.91 -11.87
CA HIS A 404 -26.72 8.51 -13.12
C HIS A 404 -27.35 9.86 -13.53
N GLY A 405 -27.43 10.82 -12.61
CA GLY A 405 -27.88 12.18 -12.88
C GLY A 405 -27.56 13.24 -11.81
N LYS A 406 -27.12 12.88 -10.59
CA LYS A 406 -26.96 13.90 -9.52
C LYS A 406 -25.65 13.90 -8.72
N SER A 407 -24.83 12.83 -8.70
CA SER A 407 -23.47 12.90 -8.12
C SER A 407 -22.58 11.71 -8.53
N LYS A 408 -21.58 11.93 -9.38
CA LYS A 408 -20.60 10.90 -9.81
C LYS A 408 -19.68 10.36 -8.68
N ASN A 409 -19.83 10.85 -7.44
CA ASN A 409 -18.86 10.66 -6.36
C ASN A 409 -19.33 9.75 -5.19
N VAL A 410 -20.50 9.11 -5.26
CA VAL A 410 -21.07 8.41 -4.10
C VAL A 410 -20.58 6.96 -3.94
N GLY A 411 -20.36 6.22 -5.04
CA GLY A 411 -19.97 4.80 -5.02
C GLY A 411 -18.55 4.47 -5.49
N MET A 412 -18.25 3.17 -5.63
CA MET A 412 -16.99 2.63 -6.17
C MET A 412 -17.20 2.03 -7.55
N SER A 413 -16.26 2.19 -8.48
CA SER A 413 -16.29 1.47 -9.77
C SER A 413 -15.85 0.00 -9.62
N THR A 414 -16.16 -0.86 -10.59
CA THR A 414 -15.71 -2.27 -10.59
C THR A 414 -14.19 -2.39 -10.49
N GLU A 415 -13.44 -1.51 -11.16
CA GLU A 415 -11.97 -1.46 -11.04
C GLU A 415 -11.51 -1.06 -9.64
N GLU A 416 -12.25 -0.16 -8.98
CA GLU A 416 -11.99 0.21 -7.59
C GLU A 416 -12.27 -0.96 -6.64
N VAL A 417 -13.35 -1.71 -6.86
CA VAL A 417 -13.66 -2.94 -6.10
C VAL A 417 -12.55 -3.97 -6.26
N ILE A 418 -12.07 -4.22 -7.49
CA ILE A 418 -10.94 -5.16 -7.74
C ILE A 418 -9.68 -4.74 -6.96
N GLU A 419 -9.34 -3.45 -6.96
CA GLU A 419 -8.17 -2.95 -6.23
C GLU A 419 -8.32 -3.04 -4.70
N GLU A 420 -9.54 -2.92 -4.17
CA GLU A 420 -9.81 -3.20 -2.76
C GLU A 420 -9.72 -4.70 -2.47
N CYS A 421 -10.29 -5.58 -3.31
CA CYS A 421 -10.16 -7.02 -3.14
C CYS A 421 -8.69 -7.44 -3.09
N LYS A 422 -7.85 -6.96 -4.02
CA LYS A 422 -6.39 -7.20 -4.00
C LYS A 422 -5.78 -6.81 -2.65
N LEU A 423 -6.15 -5.64 -2.12
CA LEU A 423 -5.65 -5.19 -0.82
C LEU A 423 -6.08 -6.12 0.32
N PHE A 424 -7.36 -6.49 0.42
CA PHE A 424 -7.87 -7.23 1.57
C PHE A 424 -7.46 -8.71 1.55
N TYR A 425 -7.36 -9.35 0.38
CA TYR A 425 -6.76 -10.67 0.25
C TYR A 425 -5.32 -10.67 0.80
N PHE A 426 -4.48 -9.73 0.32
CA PHE A 426 -3.09 -9.65 0.77
C PHE A 426 -2.97 -9.28 2.26
N ALA A 427 -3.63 -8.19 2.68
CA ALA A 427 -3.46 -7.65 4.03
C ALA A 427 -4.06 -8.56 5.11
N GLY A 428 -5.20 -9.20 4.85
CA GLY A 428 -5.88 -10.08 5.79
C GLY A 428 -5.11 -11.37 6.04
N GLN A 429 -4.58 -12.00 4.98
CA GLN A 429 -3.79 -13.23 5.12
C GLN A 429 -2.44 -12.96 5.79
N GLU A 430 -1.65 -12.07 5.20
CA GLU A 430 -0.21 -11.99 5.45
C GLU A 430 0.12 -11.38 6.82
N THR A 431 -0.71 -10.47 7.34
CA THR A 431 -0.42 -9.83 8.63
C THR A 431 -0.81 -10.70 9.82
N THR A 432 -1.94 -11.41 9.76
CA THR A 432 -2.33 -12.33 10.85
C THR A 432 -1.47 -13.58 10.86
N SER A 433 -1.02 -14.10 9.70
CA SER A 433 -0.14 -15.27 9.66
C SER A 433 1.20 -14.96 10.36
N VAL A 434 1.75 -13.77 10.15
CA VAL A 434 2.95 -13.28 10.85
C VAL A 434 2.73 -13.20 12.35
N LEU A 435 1.60 -12.65 12.81
CA LEU A 435 1.28 -12.56 14.24
C LEU A 435 1.20 -13.96 14.88
N LEU A 436 0.46 -14.88 14.28
CA LEU A 436 0.33 -16.26 14.77
C LEU A 436 1.67 -16.98 14.80
N ASN A 437 2.46 -16.86 13.72
CA ASN A 437 3.77 -17.47 13.60
C ASN A 437 4.72 -17.04 14.71
N TRP A 438 4.91 -15.73 14.91
CA TRP A 438 5.80 -15.23 15.96
C TRP A 438 5.25 -15.49 17.37
N THR A 439 3.92 -15.60 17.52
CA THR A 439 3.33 -16.05 18.78
C THR A 439 3.70 -17.50 19.09
N ILE A 440 3.62 -18.41 18.12
CA ILE A 440 4.07 -19.80 18.30
C ILE A 440 5.57 -19.86 18.62
N VAL A 441 6.42 -19.13 17.89
CA VAL A 441 7.87 -19.08 18.18
C VAL A 441 8.12 -18.67 19.63
N LEU A 442 7.49 -17.59 20.10
CA LEU A 442 7.69 -17.10 21.45
C LEU A 442 7.12 -18.06 22.50
N LEU A 443 5.91 -18.60 22.32
CA LEU A 443 5.33 -19.56 23.26
C LEU A 443 6.05 -20.91 23.28
N SER A 444 6.76 -21.28 22.21
CA SER A 444 7.62 -22.46 22.16
C SER A 444 8.85 -22.32 23.05
N ILE A 445 9.31 -21.08 23.24
CA ILE A 445 10.55 -20.74 23.95
C ILE A 445 10.28 -20.33 25.40
N TYR A 446 9.08 -19.82 25.66
CA TYR A 446 8.59 -19.44 26.98
C TYR A 446 7.42 -20.34 27.39
N PRO A 447 7.66 -21.62 27.74
CA PRO A 447 6.60 -22.58 28.03
C PRO A 447 5.72 -22.20 29.23
N SER A 448 6.25 -21.43 30.19
CA SER A 448 5.44 -20.89 31.30
C SER A 448 4.31 -19.98 30.82
N TRP A 449 4.52 -19.21 29.75
CA TRP A 449 3.48 -18.40 29.14
C TRP A 449 2.52 -19.21 28.29
N GLN A 450 3.00 -20.29 27.65
CA GLN A 450 2.13 -21.23 26.94
C GLN A 450 1.15 -21.88 27.92
N GLU A 451 1.63 -22.31 29.09
CA GLU A 451 0.78 -22.93 30.10
C GLU A 451 -0.22 -21.92 30.72
N ARG A 452 0.23 -20.71 31.09
CA ARG A 452 -0.69 -19.67 31.58
C ARG A 452 -1.79 -19.32 30.57
N ALA A 453 -1.44 -19.26 29.28
CA ALA A 453 -2.43 -19.03 28.22
C ALA A 453 -3.39 -20.22 28.09
N ARG A 454 -2.89 -21.46 28.20
CA ARG A 454 -3.74 -22.66 28.20
C ARG A 454 -4.68 -22.67 29.40
N GLU A 455 -4.20 -22.41 30.61
CA GLU A 455 -5.01 -22.33 31.82
C GLU A 455 -6.14 -21.32 31.66
N GLU A 456 -5.86 -20.12 31.14
CA GLU A 456 -6.88 -19.10 30.85
C GLU A 456 -7.91 -19.60 29.82
N VAL A 457 -7.46 -20.23 28.73
CA VAL A 457 -8.34 -20.79 27.70
C VAL A 457 -9.23 -21.89 28.28
N MET A 458 -8.68 -22.80 29.09
CA MET A 458 -9.43 -23.87 29.72
C MET A 458 -10.41 -23.35 30.77
N GLN A 459 -10.07 -22.28 31.49
CA GLN A 459 -10.97 -21.63 32.44
C GLN A 459 -12.17 -20.97 31.74
N VAL A 460 -11.96 -20.33 30.60
CA VAL A 460 -13.01 -19.60 29.89
C VAL A 460 -13.87 -20.53 29.03
N PHE A 461 -13.27 -21.48 28.31
CA PHE A 461 -13.97 -22.30 27.33
C PHE A 461 -14.05 -23.78 27.70
N GLY A 462 -13.18 -24.27 28.57
CA GLY A 462 -12.99 -25.71 28.78
C GLY A 462 -12.68 -26.41 27.47
N ASN A 463 -13.44 -27.46 27.15
CA ASN A 463 -13.36 -28.20 25.87
C ASN A 463 -14.31 -27.66 24.79
N ASN A 464 -15.07 -26.60 25.07
CA ASN A 464 -16.01 -26.03 24.11
C ASN A 464 -15.27 -25.20 23.04
N ALA A 465 -15.89 -25.04 21.88
CA ALA A 465 -15.39 -24.17 20.84
C ALA A 465 -15.38 -22.70 21.33
N PRO A 466 -14.30 -21.93 21.13
CA PRO A 466 -14.24 -20.54 21.54
C PRO A 466 -15.32 -19.67 20.89
N ASP A 467 -16.02 -18.88 21.70
CA ASP A 467 -17.01 -17.90 21.27
C ASP A 467 -16.51 -16.45 21.35
N PHE A 468 -17.15 -15.56 20.59
CA PHE A 468 -16.67 -14.17 20.46
C PHE A 468 -16.63 -13.42 21.80
N ASP A 469 -17.63 -13.66 22.66
CA ASP A 469 -17.72 -12.98 23.95
C ASP A 469 -16.65 -13.49 24.91
N GLY A 470 -16.38 -14.80 24.94
CA GLY A 470 -15.26 -15.38 25.69
C GLY A 470 -13.88 -14.91 25.22
N LEU A 471 -13.68 -14.66 23.92
CA LEU A 471 -12.38 -14.14 23.41
C LEU A 471 -12.03 -12.78 24.03
N SER A 472 -13.04 -11.99 24.39
CA SER A 472 -12.84 -10.70 25.06
C SER A 472 -12.31 -10.84 26.50
N HIS A 473 -12.53 -11.99 27.13
CA HIS A 473 -12.08 -12.30 28.50
C HIS A 473 -10.65 -12.86 28.58
N LEU A 474 -10.05 -13.23 27.44
CA LEU A 474 -8.67 -13.74 27.39
C LEU A 474 -7.64 -12.61 27.58
N LYS A 475 -7.39 -12.21 28.83
CA LYS A 475 -6.46 -11.14 29.21
C LYS A 475 -4.99 -11.56 29.04
N ILE A 476 -4.61 -12.76 29.46
CA ILE A 476 -3.27 -13.32 29.31
C ILE A 476 -2.93 -13.45 27.83
N MET A 477 -3.83 -14.01 27.02
CA MET A 477 -3.65 -14.07 25.57
C MET A 477 -3.47 -12.67 24.96
N SER A 478 -4.22 -11.67 25.44
CA SER A 478 -4.10 -10.29 24.93
C SER A 478 -2.72 -9.69 25.25
N MET A 479 -2.22 -9.91 26.47
CA MET A 479 -0.87 -9.50 26.86
C MET A 479 0.20 -10.14 25.96
N ILE A 480 0.09 -11.45 25.72
CA ILE A 480 1.00 -12.20 24.85
C ILE A 480 1.00 -11.61 23.44
N LEU A 481 -0.18 -11.47 22.81
CA LEU A 481 -0.30 -10.95 21.46
C LEU A 481 0.22 -9.51 21.33
N HIS A 482 0.02 -8.66 22.34
CA HIS A 482 0.58 -7.31 22.32
C HIS A 482 2.10 -7.28 22.43
N GLU A 483 2.69 -8.14 23.27
CA GLU A 483 4.14 -8.24 23.37
C GLU A 483 4.76 -8.86 22.11
N VAL A 484 4.09 -9.83 21.48
CA VAL A 484 4.48 -10.36 20.15
C VAL A 484 4.44 -9.23 19.11
N LEU A 485 3.38 -8.43 19.06
CA LEU A 485 3.28 -7.30 18.13
C LEU A 485 4.32 -6.21 18.38
N ARG A 486 4.84 -6.09 19.60
CA ARG A 486 5.95 -5.17 19.94
C ARG A 486 7.28 -5.69 19.38
N LEU A 487 7.57 -6.97 19.63
CA LEU A 487 8.85 -7.59 19.24
C LEU A 487 8.89 -7.95 17.74
N TYR A 488 7.77 -8.38 17.18
CA TYR A 488 7.63 -8.83 15.80
C TYR A 488 6.43 -8.17 15.11
N PRO A 489 6.40 -6.83 14.96
CA PRO A 489 5.32 -6.17 14.25
C PRO A 489 5.31 -6.62 12.78
N PRO A 490 4.15 -7.03 12.21
CA PRO A 490 4.07 -7.37 10.80
C PRO A 490 4.57 -6.25 9.89
N VAL A 491 4.25 -4.99 10.20
CA VAL A 491 4.75 -3.82 9.46
C VAL A 491 5.83 -3.11 10.27
N VAL A 492 7.09 -3.23 9.83
CA VAL A 492 8.25 -2.71 10.56
C VAL A 492 8.49 -1.20 10.40
N LEU A 493 7.89 -0.57 9.39
CA LEU A 493 8.11 0.84 9.04
C LEU A 493 6.88 1.44 8.36
N LEU A 494 6.46 2.63 8.82
CA LEU A 494 5.43 3.43 8.17
C LEU A 494 6.05 4.66 7.50
N GLY A 495 5.67 4.93 6.25
CA GLY A 495 6.13 6.10 5.51
C GLY A 495 5.06 7.17 5.35
N ARG A 496 5.47 8.44 5.39
CA ARG A 496 4.68 9.61 4.99
C ARG A 496 5.49 10.51 4.07
N ARG A 497 4.81 11.35 3.29
CA ARG A 497 5.42 12.32 2.40
C ARG A 497 4.79 13.68 2.59
N THR A 498 5.61 14.72 2.70
CA THR A 498 5.15 16.11 2.80
C THR A 498 4.60 16.59 1.46
N TYR A 499 3.38 17.15 1.47
CA TYR A 499 2.74 17.68 0.26
C TYR A 499 3.09 19.15 -0.03
N LYS A 500 3.43 19.89 1.02
CA LYS A 500 3.94 21.27 1.04
C LYS A 500 5.03 21.37 2.11
N ASN A 501 5.47 22.58 2.45
CA ASN A 501 6.32 22.79 3.61
C ASN A 501 5.52 22.46 4.89
N MET A 502 6.02 21.51 5.67
CA MET A 502 5.36 21.02 6.88
C MET A 502 6.31 21.22 8.06
N GLU A 503 5.83 21.82 9.13
CA GLU A 503 6.57 21.90 10.39
C GLU A 503 6.18 20.72 11.29
N VAL A 504 7.17 20.01 11.82
CA VAL A 504 6.98 18.94 12.82
C VAL A 504 8.18 18.96 13.76
N GLY A 505 7.94 19.04 15.07
CA GLY A 505 9.01 19.03 16.08
C GLY A 505 10.04 20.15 15.91
N GLY A 506 9.61 21.36 15.49
CA GLY A 506 10.48 22.51 15.26
C GLY A 506 11.31 22.46 13.97
N ILE A 507 11.13 21.43 13.14
CA ILE A 507 11.80 21.30 11.83
C ILE A 507 10.79 21.53 10.71
N THR A 508 11.16 22.37 9.75
CA THR A 508 10.39 22.61 8.53
C THR A 508 10.86 21.67 7.42
N TYR A 509 10.02 20.71 7.07
CA TYR A 509 10.24 19.74 6.00
C TYR A 509 9.69 20.27 4.67
N PRO A 510 10.55 20.51 3.66
CA PRO A 510 10.09 20.98 2.36
C PRO A 510 9.19 19.97 1.63
N LYS A 511 8.44 20.43 0.63
CA LYS A 511 7.60 19.56 -0.23
C LYS A 511 8.37 18.37 -0.81
N GLY A 512 7.87 17.18 -0.54
CA GLY A 512 8.30 15.93 -1.14
C GLY A 512 9.36 15.17 -0.35
N VAL A 513 9.74 15.63 0.85
CA VAL A 513 10.52 14.86 1.82
C VAL A 513 9.68 13.69 2.34
N MET A 514 10.32 12.53 2.52
CA MET A 514 9.69 11.39 3.19
C MET A 514 9.99 11.40 4.68
N LEU A 515 8.98 11.16 5.49
CA LEU A 515 9.10 10.92 6.92
C LEU A 515 8.95 9.42 7.15
N SER A 516 9.94 8.83 7.80
CA SER A 516 9.99 7.41 8.13
C SER A 516 9.72 7.23 9.61
N LEU A 517 8.72 6.42 9.93
CA LEU A 517 8.27 6.11 11.28
C LEU A 517 8.60 4.63 11.53
N PRO A 518 9.81 4.31 12.02
CA PRO A 518 10.28 2.93 12.12
C PRO A 518 9.67 2.24 13.35
N VAL A 519 8.53 1.57 13.14
CA VAL A 519 7.76 0.86 14.17
C VAL A 519 8.67 -0.05 14.99
N ILE A 520 9.45 -0.91 14.31
CA ILE A 520 10.31 -1.89 14.99
C ILE A 520 11.38 -1.23 15.86
N PHE A 521 11.96 -0.10 15.44
CA PHE A 521 13.00 0.58 16.23
C PHE A 521 12.41 1.24 17.46
N ILE A 522 11.23 1.86 17.33
CA ILE A 522 10.53 2.49 18.46
C ILE A 522 10.03 1.42 19.45
N HIS A 523 9.61 0.25 18.95
CA HIS A 523 9.12 -0.85 19.79
C HIS A 523 10.22 -1.61 20.54
N HIS A 524 11.49 -1.47 20.14
CA HIS A 524 12.65 -2.06 20.83
C HIS A 524 13.52 -1.02 21.55
N ASP A 525 13.14 0.25 21.55
CA ASP A 525 13.96 1.32 22.13
C ASP A 525 14.03 1.19 23.67
N PRO A 526 15.21 0.94 24.27
CA PRO A 526 15.33 0.79 25.72
C PRO A 526 14.98 2.06 26.50
N GLU A 527 15.09 3.24 25.89
CA GLU A 527 14.66 4.50 26.52
C GLU A 527 13.14 4.55 26.72
N ILE A 528 12.40 3.83 25.88
CA ILE A 528 10.93 3.78 25.89
C ILE A 528 10.43 2.56 26.67
N TRP A 529 11.07 1.40 26.48
CA TRP A 529 10.57 0.12 26.96
C TRP A 529 11.33 -0.46 28.17
N GLY A 530 12.40 0.21 28.61
CA GLY A 530 13.25 -0.23 29.72
C GLY A 530 14.46 -1.05 29.27
N GLU A 531 15.33 -1.39 30.21
CA GLU A 531 16.54 -2.20 29.94
C GLU A 531 16.19 -3.60 29.38
N ASP A 532 15.02 -4.11 29.76
CA ASP A 532 14.44 -5.38 29.33
C ASP A 532 13.65 -5.26 28.01
N ALA A 533 13.83 -4.18 27.22
CA ALA A 533 13.14 -3.96 25.95
C ALA A 533 13.29 -5.11 24.94
N HIS A 534 14.36 -5.91 25.03
CA HIS A 534 14.61 -7.05 24.17
C HIS A 534 14.17 -8.40 24.79
N GLU A 535 13.46 -8.37 25.92
CA GLU A 535 12.90 -9.57 26.55
C GLU A 535 11.42 -9.72 26.19
N PHE A 536 10.95 -10.97 26.06
CA PHE A 536 9.52 -11.26 25.95
C PHE A 536 8.88 -11.19 27.32
N LYS A 537 8.22 -10.07 27.62
CA LYS A 537 7.59 -9.83 28.93
C LYS A 537 6.15 -9.34 28.78
N PRO A 538 5.19 -10.25 28.52
CA PRO A 538 3.79 -9.87 28.37
C PRO A 538 3.20 -9.10 29.57
N GLU A 539 3.72 -9.23 30.81
CA GLU A 539 3.23 -8.44 31.95
C GLU A 539 3.31 -6.93 31.73
N ARG A 540 4.14 -6.42 30.80
CA ARG A 540 4.14 -5.00 30.42
C ARG A 540 2.74 -4.50 30.08
N PHE A 541 1.92 -5.35 29.48
CA PHE A 541 0.58 -5.01 29.04
C PHE A 541 -0.52 -5.31 30.07
N ALA A 542 -0.17 -5.74 31.30
CA ALA A 542 -1.15 -6.09 32.34
C ALA A 542 -2.10 -4.94 32.72
N ASN A 543 -1.59 -3.71 32.67
CA ASN A 543 -2.36 -2.50 32.98
C ASN A 543 -2.83 -1.77 31.70
N GLY A 544 -2.87 -2.47 30.57
CA GLY A 544 -3.26 -1.97 29.26
C GLY A 544 -2.11 -1.29 28.49
N ILE A 545 -2.33 -1.13 27.18
CA ILE A 545 -1.36 -0.56 26.23
C ILE A 545 -0.80 0.79 26.68
N TRP A 546 -1.66 1.63 27.25
CA TRP A 546 -1.30 2.99 27.66
C TRP A 546 -0.24 3.06 28.76
N LYS A 547 -0.13 2.02 29.59
CA LYS A 547 0.81 1.96 30.71
C LYS A 547 2.00 1.04 30.44
N ALA A 548 2.08 0.45 29.23
CA ALA A 548 3.08 -0.56 28.90
C ALA A 548 4.49 0.02 28.66
N ALA A 549 4.58 1.26 28.16
CA ALA A 549 5.85 1.94 27.91
C ALA A 549 6.15 2.99 28.99
N LYS A 550 7.43 3.16 29.31
CA LYS A 550 7.91 4.10 30.33
C LYS A 550 7.71 5.53 29.85
N ASN A 551 6.92 6.32 30.58
CA ASN A 551 6.68 7.74 30.34
C ASN A 551 6.17 8.11 28.92
N ASN A 552 5.76 7.13 28.11
CA ASN A 552 5.30 7.38 26.75
C ASN A 552 4.14 6.48 26.36
N GLN A 553 2.94 6.96 26.66
CA GLN A 553 1.68 6.27 26.41
C GLN A 553 1.46 5.92 24.91
N MET A 554 2.21 6.53 23.99
CA MET A 554 1.95 6.52 22.55
C MET A 554 2.99 5.73 21.74
N ALA A 555 3.90 5.01 22.41
CA ALA A 555 4.98 4.30 21.74
C ALA A 555 4.57 2.97 21.08
N PHE A 556 3.39 2.43 21.40
CA PHE A 556 2.86 1.19 20.84
C PHE A 556 1.80 1.45 19.78
N PHE A 557 2.11 1.15 18.52
CA PHE A 557 1.23 1.42 17.37
C PHE A 557 1.43 0.41 16.22
N PRO A 558 1.39 -0.92 16.49
CA PRO A 558 1.59 -1.94 15.45
C PRO A 558 0.52 -1.89 14.34
N PHE A 559 -0.67 -1.34 14.65
CA PHE A 559 -1.77 -1.12 13.71
C PHE A 559 -1.80 0.29 13.10
N GLY A 560 -0.74 1.08 13.31
CA GLY A 560 -0.71 2.50 13.01
C GLY A 560 -1.53 3.32 14.01
N TRP A 561 -1.87 4.55 13.63
CA TRP A 561 -2.60 5.49 14.48
C TRP A 561 -3.43 6.49 13.67
N GLY A 562 -4.36 7.17 14.33
CA GLY A 562 -5.14 8.27 13.78
C GLY A 562 -6.17 7.84 12.73
N PRO A 563 -6.57 8.73 11.80
CA PRO A 563 -7.60 8.44 10.79
C PRO A 563 -7.29 7.22 9.91
N ARG A 564 -6.01 6.85 9.80
CA ARG A 564 -5.49 5.77 8.96
C ARG A 564 -5.19 4.48 9.76
N ILE A 565 -5.66 4.36 11.00
CA ILE A 565 -5.51 3.14 11.80
C ILE A 565 -6.07 1.92 11.06
N CYS A 566 -5.44 0.76 11.24
CA CYS A 566 -5.84 -0.48 10.58
C CYS A 566 -7.33 -0.77 10.81
N LEU A 567 -8.07 -1.06 9.74
CA LEU A 567 -9.47 -1.51 9.84
C LEU A 567 -9.57 -2.90 10.46
N GLY A 568 -8.65 -3.77 10.08
CA GLY A 568 -8.64 -5.18 10.49
C GLY A 568 -8.08 -5.42 11.89
N GLN A 569 -7.83 -4.40 12.72
CA GLN A 569 -7.25 -4.61 14.04
C GLN A 569 -8.06 -5.58 14.89
N ASN A 570 -9.37 -5.35 15.04
CA ASN A 570 -10.23 -6.24 15.82
C ASN A 570 -10.43 -7.60 15.15
N PHE A 571 -10.44 -7.64 13.81
CA PHE A 571 -10.50 -8.87 13.03
C PHE A 571 -9.28 -9.76 13.34
N ALA A 572 -8.07 -9.24 13.14
CA ALA A 572 -6.82 -9.95 13.35
C ALA A 572 -6.65 -10.42 14.80
N MET A 573 -7.01 -9.58 15.78
CA MET A 573 -6.93 -9.97 17.19
C MET A 573 -7.95 -11.07 17.55
N SER A 574 -9.15 -11.05 16.98
CA SER A 574 -10.17 -12.09 17.24
C SER A 574 -9.80 -13.40 16.56
N GLU A 575 -9.38 -13.33 15.30
CA GLU A 575 -8.87 -14.47 14.53
C GLU A 575 -7.69 -15.14 15.26
N ALA A 576 -6.69 -14.36 15.66
CA ALA A 576 -5.51 -14.87 16.35
C ALA A 576 -5.87 -15.53 17.69
N LYS A 577 -6.73 -14.89 18.51
CA LYS A 577 -7.17 -15.46 19.78
C LYS A 577 -7.96 -16.76 19.59
N MET A 578 -8.83 -16.83 18.60
CA MET A 578 -9.61 -18.04 18.32
C MET A 578 -8.69 -19.20 17.91
N CYS A 579 -7.79 -18.96 16.96
CA CYS A 579 -6.83 -19.95 16.50
C CYS A 579 -5.95 -20.46 17.64
N LEU A 580 -5.33 -19.55 18.42
CA LEU A 580 -4.46 -19.94 19.52
C LEU A 580 -5.22 -20.66 20.64
N SER A 581 -6.46 -20.27 20.94
CA SER A 581 -7.28 -20.98 21.93
C SER A 581 -7.51 -22.44 21.52
N MET A 582 -7.88 -22.67 20.25
CA MET A 582 -8.10 -24.02 19.74
C MET A 582 -6.82 -24.85 19.65
N ILE A 583 -5.68 -24.23 19.33
CA ILE A 583 -4.38 -24.89 19.38
C ILE A 583 -4.04 -25.29 20.82
N LEU A 584 -4.15 -24.37 21.78
CA LEU A 584 -3.77 -24.61 23.18
C LEU A 584 -4.67 -25.63 23.90
N GLN A 585 -5.92 -25.77 23.47
CA GLN A 585 -6.85 -26.82 23.94
C GLN A 585 -6.39 -28.24 23.53
N ARG A 586 -5.70 -28.38 22.39
CA ARG A 586 -5.42 -29.68 21.77
C ARG A 586 -3.95 -30.06 21.71
N PHE A 587 -3.07 -29.06 21.77
CA PHE A 587 -1.65 -29.25 21.56
C PHE A 587 -0.82 -28.49 22.59
N ARG A 588 0.29 -29.12 22.97
CA ARG A 588 1.50 -28.46 23.47
C ARG A 588 2.52 -28.46 22.33
N PHE A 589 3.36 -27.45 22.29
CA PHE A 589 4.38 -27.34 21.26
C PHE A 589 5.68 -26.76 21.79
N GLU A 590 6.77 -27.14 21.16
CA GLU A 590 8.13 -26.65 21.45
C GLU A 590 8.89 -26.40 20.15
N LEU A 591 9.96 -25.62 20.24
CA LEU A 591 10.73 -25.22 19.06
C LEU A 591 11.52 -26.44 18.57
N SER A 592 11.43 -26.75 17.27
CA SER A 592 12.22 -27.87 16.76
C SER A 592 13.72 -27.54 16.78
N PRO A 593 14.60 -28.52 17.04
CA PRO A 593 16.03 -28.41 16.77
C PRO A 593 16.36 -28.02 15.32
N SER A 594 15.47 -28.27 14.35
CA SER A 594 15.64 -27.88 12.94
C SER A 594 15.32 -26.41 12.66
N TYR A 595 14.71 -25.70 13.62
CA TYR A 595 14.31 -24.31 13.45
C TYR A 595 15.52 -23.38 13.30
N ILE A 596 15.48 -22.53 12.26
CA ILE A 596 16.49 -21.51 11.99
C ILE A 596 15.88 -20.12 12.20
N HIS A 597 16.30 -19.44 13.27
CA HIS A 597 15.83 -18.08 13.56
C HIS A 597 16.40 -17.07 12.56
N ALA A 598 15.58 -16.69 11.57
CA ALA A 598 15.96 -15.75 10.52
C ALA A 598 14.79 -14.83 10.11
N PRO A 599 14.37 -13.87 10.96
CA PRO A 599 13.37 -12.88 10.58
C PRO A 599 13.88 -11.99 9.42
N TYR A 600 13.04 -11.74 8.42
CA TYR A 600 13.39 -10.84 7.32
C TYR A 600 12.15 -10.08 6.81
N THR A 601 12.37 -8.96 6.13
CA THR A 601 11.28 -8.14 5.60
C THR A 601 11.14 -8.34 4.09
N VAL A 602 9.98 -8.85 3.68
CA VAL A 602 9.48 -8.67 2.31
C VAL A 602 8.65 -7.38 2.32
N ILE A 603 7.34 -7.51 2.54
CA ILE A 603 6.45 -6.39 2.88
C ILE A 603 6.13 -6.43 4.37
N THR A 604 5.98 -7.65 4.89
CA THR A 604 5.82 -7.97 6.30
C THR A 604 7.07 -8.66 6.86
N LEU A 605 7.16 -8.77 8.18
CA LEU A 605 8.24 -9.45 8.90
C LEU A 605 8.00 -10.97 8.94
N GLN A 606 8.62 -11.71 8.03
CA GLN A 606 8.40 -13.15 7.83
C GLN A 606 9.56 -14.00 8.38
N PRO A 607 9.34 -15.30 8.67
CA PRO A 607 10.41 -16.26 8.91
C PRO A 607 11.02 -16.72 7.58
N GLN A 608 12.33 -16.51 7.36
CA GLN A 608 12.97 -16.84 6.08
C GLN A 608 12.97 -18.34 5.75
N HIS A 609 13.01 -19.20 6.77
CA HIS A 609 13.14 -20.65 6.62
C HIS A 609 11.90 -21.41 7.14
N GLY A 610 10.76 -20.73 7.26
CA GLY A 610 9.58 -21.27 7.94
C GLY A 610 9.77 -21.33 9.45
N THR A 611 8.86 -22.02 10.13
CA THR A 611 8.85 -22.17 11.58
C THR A 611 8.55 -23.62 11.94
N GLN A 612 9.60 -24.41 12.11
CA GLN A 612 9.50 -25.81 12.52
C GLN A 612 9.28 -25.92 14.03
N VAL A 613 8.19 -26.57 14.43
CA VAL A 613 7.86 -26.86 15.84
C VAL A 613 7.57 -28.34 16.01
N VAL A 614 7.83 -28.86 17.19
CA VAL A 614 7.42 -30.21 17.59
C VAL A 614 6.08 -30.13 18.30
N LEU A 615 5.08 -30.79 17.74
CA LEU A 615 3.72 -30.87 18.27
C LEU A 615 3.55 -32.09 19.16
N HIS A 616 2.91 -31.87 20.31
CA HIS A 616 2.51 -32.87 21.28
C HIS A 616 1.00 -32.81 21.45
N ARG A 617 0.28 -33.87 21.07
CA ARG A 617 -1.18 -33.92 21.23
C ARG A 617 -1.55 -34.13 22.70
N LEU A 618 -2.45 -33.30 23.19
CA LEU A 618 -2.99 -33.39 24.55
C LEU A 618 -4.16 -34.38 24.58
N ARG A 619 -4.30 -35.08 25.70
CA ARG A 619 -5.35 -36.10 25.91
C ARG A 619 -6.70 -35.49 26.26
#